data_AF-A0A1E3JWI1-F1
#
_entry.id   AF-A0A1E3JWI1-F1
#
_cell.length_a   1.000
_cell.length_b   1.000
_cell.length_c   1.000
_cell.angle_alpha   90.00
_cell.angle_beta   90.00
_cell.angle_gamma   90.00
#
_symmetry.space_group_name_H-M   'P 1'
#
loop_
_entity.id
_entity.type
_entity.pdbx_description
1 polymer ?
#
loop_
_entity_poly.entity_id
_entity_poly.type
_entity_poly.pdbx_seq_one_letter_code
_entity_poly.pdbx_strand_id
1 'polypeptide(L)'
;MRRIPSQIPSAVSRLLQGHVLQTPPTWYTPALSHPPPQLPPYQVKQRARPPLPSSSSHSTGQFYDTAPVPSGELERRDKLRGYKQRKSKPAKVFYEEDNVRRQFFKDFPYEALRPVSLVEGQEIDMREKINGLEWERLEQRGEYPSVEDCVEFVVNLKNTQGLPITEAYEQATEEFVQLRARHQLATVGAELEARHYGAQFKRDAFERHFDLEEKALDSLAPKSRSPATASLSARVKHRAQPRYQWTNSLSQEALPQDTFTGGEAYMARWRIPAPVQVEGVKKEGDLVSLLGGAGSEAKEGEQQAVQSDELDFLKAALNSAKA
;
A
#
# COMPACT_ATOMS: atom_id res chain seq x y z
N MET A 1 1.79 -15.38 48.35
CA MET A 1 2.66 -14.18 48.43
C MET A 1 2.86 -13.62 47.04
N ARG A 2 2.55 -12.33 46.80
CA ARG A 2 2.87 -11.68 45.53
C ARG A 2 4.38 -11.38 45.51
N ARG A 3 5.11 -11.94 44.55
CA ARG A 3 6.54 -11.65 44.35
C ARG A 3 6.64 -10.40 43.49
N ILE A 4 7.07 -9.29 44.07
CA ILE A 4 7.24 -8.02 43.36
C ILE A 4 8.72 -7.85 43.03
N PRO A 5 9.10 -7.77 41.74
CA PRO A 5 10.51 -7.77 41.34
C PRO A 5 11.29 -6.54 41.86
N SER A 6 10.64 -5.38 42.03
CA SER A 6 11.29 -4.19 42.61
C SER A 6 11.63 -4.34 44.10
N GLN A 7 11.07 -5.34 44.79
CA GLN A 7 11.29 -5.59 46.22
C GLN A 7 12.33 -6.69 46.46
N ILE A 8 13.02 -7.16 45.42
CA ILE A 8 14.04 -8.20 45.55
C ILE A 8 15.20 -7.78 46.48
N PRO A 9 15.76 -6.55 46.40
CA PRO A 9 16.82 -6.12 47.31
C PRO A 9 16.37 -6.07 48.78
N SER A 10 15.13 -5.63 49.03
CA SER A 10 14.59 -5.58 50.40
C SER A 10 14.21 -6.96 50.93
N ALA A 11 13.84 -7.91 50.07
CA ALA A 11 13.64 -9.30 50.46
C ALA A 11 14.98 -9.96 50.85
N VAL A 12 16.04 -9.73 50.08
CA VAL A 12 17.38 -10.27 50.37
C VAL A 12 17.97 -9.62 51.62
N SER A 13 17.77 -8.32 51.84
CA SER A 13 18.21 -7.66 53.07
C SER A 13 17.58 -8.29 54.32
N ARG A 14 16.29 -8.63 54.26
CA ARG A 14 15.58 -9.35 55.34
C ARG A 14 16.13 -10.74 55.56
N LEU A 15 16.49 -11.47 54.51
CA LEU A 15 17.08 -12.81 54.62
C LEU A 15 18.49 -12.79 55.21
N LEU A 16 19.28 -11.77 54.89
CA LEU A 16 20.60 -11.54 55.49
C LEU A 16 20.47 -11.15 56.97
N GLN A 17 19.52 -10.27 57.30
CA GLN A 17 19.22 -9.90 58.70
C GLN A 17 18.72 -11.08 59.53
N GLY A 18 17.91 -11.95 58.94
CA GLY A 18 17.43 -13.18 59.59
C GLY A 18 18.46 -14.31 59.63
N HIS A 19 19.70 -14.08 59.22
CA HIS A 19 20.78 -15.07 59.09
C HIS A 19 20.38 -16.33 58.29
N VAL A 20 19.36 -16.23 57.42
CA VAL A 20 18.95 -17.30 56.50
C VAL A 20 19.95 -17.39 55.34
N LEU A 21 20.48 -16.23 54.91
CA LEU A 21 21.61 -16.13 53.99
C LEU A 21 22.83 -15.69 54.80
N GLN A 22 23.94 -16.42 54.68
CA GLN A 22 25.20 -16.09 55.35
C GLN A 22 26.01 -15.05 54.58
N THR A 23 26.02 -15.16 53.25
CA THR A 23 26.76 -14.25 52.37
C THR A 23 25.81 -13.53 51.43
N PRO A 24 25.97 -12.20 51.24
CA PRO A 24 25.18 -11.48 50.25
C PRO A 24 25.50 -11.99 48.84
N PRO A 25 24.49 -12.11 47.95
CA PRO A 25 24.75 -12.47 46.56
C PRO A 25 25.49 -11.34 45.84
N THR A 26 26.28 -11.70 44.82
CA THR A 26 27.18 -10.77 44.10
C THR A 26 26.48 -9.57 43.47
N TRP A 27 25.22 -9.73 43.05
CA TRP A 27 24.41 -8.66 42.46
C TRP A 27 23.79 -7.70 43.51
N TYR A 28 23.82 -8.04 44.80
CA TYR A 28 23.13 -7.26 45.86
C TYR A 28 23.69 -5.85 46.02
N THR A 29 25.01 -5.71 46.09
CA THR A 29 25.66 -4.39 46.26
C THR A 29 25.41 -3.47 45.04
N PRO A 30 25.57 -3.91 43.78
CA PRO A 30 25.18 -3.13 42.60
C PRO A 30 23.69 -2.77 42.56
N ALA A 31 22.80 -3.66 43.00
CA ALA A 31 21.36 -3.40 43.02
C ALA A 31 20.95 -2.37 44.10
N LEU A 32 21.73 -2.24 45.19
CA LEU A 32 21.55 -1.17 46.17
C LEU A 32 22.07 0.18 45.67
N SER A 33 23.19 0.19 44.92
CA SER A 33 23.72 1.43 44.34
C SER A 33 22.86 1.94 43.18
N HIS A 34 22.21 1.04 42.44
CA HIS A 34 21.30 1.36 41.34
C HIS A 34 19.93 0.71 41.57
N PRO A 35 19.10 1.27 42.47
CA PRO A 35 17.78 0.71 42.76
C PRO A 35 16.90 0.73 41.50
N PRO A 36 16.05 -0.29 41.30
CA PRO A 36 15.15 -0.32 40.16
C PRO A 36 14.20 0.89 40.19
N PRO A 37 13.88 1.50 39.04
CA PRO A 37 13.01 2.66 39.00
C PRO A 37 11.64 2.30 39.58
N GLN A 38 11.14 3.13 40.49
CA GLN A 38 9.78 2.99 41.01
C GLN A 38 8.82 3.38 39.89
N LEU A 39 8.08 2.40 39.36
CA LEU A 39 7.08 2.67 38.34
C LEU A 39 6.01 3.58 38.95
N PRO A 40 5.76 4.77 38.39
CA PRO A 40 4.69 5.62 38.87
C PRO A 40 3.35 4.87 38.73
N PRO A 41 2.35 5.20 39.56
CA PRO A 41 0.99 4.71 39.33
C PRO A 41 0.58 5.07 37.89
N TYR A 42 -0.22 4.22 37.27
CA TYR A 42 -0.65 4.42 35.88
C TYR A 42 -1.30 5.80 35.71
N GLN A 43 -0.55 6.72 35.12
CA GLN A 43 -0.96 8.10 34.86
C GLN A 43 -0.80 8.37 33.37
N VAL A 44 -1.90 8.58 32.67
CA VAL A 44 -1.86 9.10 31.30
C VAL A 44 -1.70 10.60 31.40
N LYS A 45 -0.53 11.10 30.99
CA LYS A 45 -0.30 12.53 30.79
C LYS A 45 -1.27 13.00 29.71
N GLN A 46 -2.23 13.83 30.08
CA GLN A 46 -3.09 14.51 29.11
C GLN A 46 -2.21 15.54 28.38
N ARG A 47 -1.86 15.26 27.13
CA ARG A 47 -1.26 16.29 26.26
C ARG A 47 -2.39 17.19 25.75
N ALA A 48 -2.15 18.51 25.74
CA ALA A 48 -3.07 19.44 25.10
C ALA A 48 -3.23 19.01 23.64
N ARG A 49 -4.47 18.69 23.26
CA ARG A 49 -4.83 18.26 21.91
C ARG A 49 -5.38 19.49 21.20
N PRO A 50 -4.92 19.82 19.99
CA PRO A 50 -5.51 20.92 19.26
C PRO A 50 -6.99 20.59 18.99
N PRO A 51 -7.89 21.59 19.11
CA PRO A 51 -9.23 21.46 18.54
C PRO A 51 -9.10 21.25 17.01
N LEU A 52 -10.14 20.73 16.36
CA LEU A 52 -10.20 20.73 14.88
C LEU A 52 -9.81 22.13 14.36
N PRO A 53 -9.12 22.23 13.21
CA PRO A 53 -8.90 23.52 12.58
C PRO A 53 -10.28 24.15 12.30
N SER A 54 -10.71 25.03 13.20
CA SER A 54 -11.71 26.02 12.90
C SER A 54 -11.13 26.85 11.76
N SER A 55 -11.90 27.08 10.71
CA SER A 55 -11.52 27.83 9.51
C SER A 55 -10.90 29.22 9.78
N SER A 56 -10.94 29.70 11.02
CA SER A 56 -10.46 31.00 11.49
C SER A 56 -9.16 31.00 12.30
N SER A 57 -8.56 29.84 12.63
CA SER A 57 -7.41 29.76 13.54
C SER A 57 -6.25 28.96 12.93
N HIS A 58 -5.77 29.41 11.77
CA HIS A 58 -4.46 29.00 11.28
C HIS A 58 -3.40 29.79 12.06
N SER A 59 -3.12 29.42 13.31
CA SER A 59 -1.83 29.81 13.89
C SER A 59 -0.77 29.01 13.14
N THR A 60 -0.27 29.60 12.07
CA THR A 60 0.88 29.16 11.29
C THR A 60 2.01 28.79 12.25
N GLY A 61 2.28 27.48 12.37
CA GLY A 61 3.48 26.99 13.06
C GLY A 61 3.30 26.19 14.36
N GLN A 62 2.09 25.94 14.88
CA GLN A 62 1.96 24.97 15.97
C GLN A 62 1.88 23.54 15.43
N PHE A 63 3.02 22.86 15.42
CA PHE A 63 3.14 21.42 15.16
C PHE A 63 2.44 20.61 16.27
N TYR A 64 1.52 19.73 15.90
CA TYR A 64 0.79 18.89 16.84
C TYR A 64 0.96 17.39 16.54
N ASP A 65 1.66 16.69 17.43
CA ASP A 65 1.82 15.22 17.38
C ASP A 65 0.53 14.43 17.69
N THR A 66 -0.65 15.04 17.72
CA THR A 66 -1.89 14.35 18.16
C THR A 66 -3.04 14.53 17.19
N ALA A 67 -3.66 13.42 16.79
CA ALA A 67 -4.76 13.45 15.81
C ALA A 67 -5.92 14.34 16.30
N PRO A 68 -6.47 15.25 15.49
CA PRO A 68 -7.67 16.00 15.87
C PRO A 68 -8.85 15.04 16.08
N VAL A 69 -9.75 15.38 17.02
CA VAL A 69 -10.98 14.63 17.26
C VAL A 69 -12.16 15.49 16.84
N PRO A 70 -13.03 15.01 15.93
CA PRO A 70 -14.24 15.74 15.55
C PRO A 70 -15.08 16.06 16.79
N SER A 71 -15.52 17.31 16.89
CA SER A 71 -16.33 17.80 18.01
C SER A 71 -17.58 16.92 18.18
N GLY A 72 -17.74 16.35 19.37
CA GLY A 72 -18.92 15.55 19.74
C GLY A 72 -18.86 14.03 19.51
N GLU A 73 -17.93 13.50 18.69
CA GLU A 73 -17.87 12.06 18.41
C GLU A 73 -17.44 11.23 19.63
N LEU A 74 -16.36 11.67 20.31
CA LEU A 74 -15.84 10.98 21.50
C LEU A 74 -16.69 11.24 22.75
N GLU A 75 -17.40 12.37 22.83
CA GLU A 75 -18.30 12.64 23.95
C GLU A 75 -19.53 11.74 23.94
N ARG A 76 -20.09 11.41 22.76
CA ARG A 76 -21.26 10.53 22.67
C ARG A 76 -20.93 9.12 23.14
N ARG A 77 -19.83 8.51 22.69
CA ARG A 77 -19.50 7.10 23.02
C ARG A 77 -19.18 6.89 24.51
N ASP A 78 -18.49 7.83 25.14
CA ASP A 78 -18.11 7.73 26.55
C ASP A 78 -19.29 8.05 27.49
N LYS A 79 -20.13 9.04 27.13
CA LYS A 79 -21.39 9.33 27.84
C LYS A 79 -22.37 8.16 27.75
N LEU A 80 -22.53 7.54 26.57
CA LEU A 80 -23.38 6.36 26.35
C LEU A 80 -22.94 5.13 27.18
N ARG A 81 -21.66 5.02 27.51
CA ARG A 81 -21.12 3.91 28.33
C ARG A 81 -21.02 4.22 29.82
N GLY A 82 -21.46 5.41 30.27
CA GLY A 82 -21.46 5.79 31.69
C GLY A 82 -20.07 5.97 32.31
N TYR A 83 -19.02 6.13 31.50
CA TYR A 83 -17.68 6.36 32.04
C TYR A 83 -17.58 7.79 32.57
N LYS A 84 -17.30 7.95 33.87
CA LYS A 84 -17.08 9.27 34.51
C LYS A 84 -15.82 9.99 33.99
N GLN A 85 -14.86 9.23 33.43
CA GLN A 85 -13.60 9.71 32.88
C GLN A 85 -13.20 8.83 31.69
N ARG A 86 -12.53 9.43 30.69
CA ARG A 86 -12.04 8.69 29.51
C ARG A 86 -11.17 7.52 29.96
N LYS A 87 -11.28 6.37 29.28
CA LYS A 87 -10.25 5.33 29.43
C LYS A 87 -8.92 5.95 29.04
N SER A 88 -8.01 5.98 30.00
CA SER A 88 -6.65 6.47 29.83
C SER A 88 -5.99 5.62 28.75
N LYS A 89 -5.89 6.14 27.53
CA LYS A 89 -5.20 5.54 26.40
C LYS A 89 -4.16 6.53 25.91
N PRO A 90 -3.00 6.06 25.43
CA PRO A 90 -2.05 6.95 24.76
C PRO A 90 -2.76 7.63 23.58
N ALA A 91 -2.44 8.91 23.36
CA ALA A 91 -2.95 9.65 22.21
C ALA A 91 -2.39 9.06 20.91
N LYS A 92 -3.20 9.05 19.85
CA LYS A 92 -2.75 8.64 18.53
C LYS A 92 -1.84 9.73 17.95
N VAL A 93 -0.63 9.35 17.55
CA VAL A 93 0.31 10.22 16.82
C VAL A 93 -0.20 10.43 15.41
N PHE A 94 -0.16 11.67 14.94
CA PHE A 94 -0.68 12.08 13.65
C PHE A 94 0.10 13.27 13.12
N TYR A 95 0.37 13.23 11.83
CA TYR A 95 1.16 14.22 11.09
C TYR A 95 0.33 14.77 9.93
N GLU A 96 0.56 16.02 9.53
CA GLU A 96 -0.17 16.62 8.39
C GLU A 96 0.22 15.94 7.08
N GLU A 97 1.48 15.52 7.00
CA GLU A 97 2.10 14.68 5.98
C GLU A 97 1.30 13.38 5.75
N ASP A 98 0.69 12.80 6.79
CA ASP A 98 -0.10 11.57 6.66
C ASP A 98 -1.36 11.76 5.79
N ASN A 99 -1.95 12.96 5.80
CA ASN A 99 -3.09 13.26 4.93
C ASN A 99 -2.62 13.35 3.48
N VAL A 100 -1.50 14.03 3.24
CA VAL A 100 -0.90 14.17 1.91
C VAL A 100 -0.48 12.81 1.36
N ARG A 101 0.18 11.95 2.16
CA ARG A 101 0.53 10.56 1.77
C ARG A 101 -0.70 9.77 1.33
N ARG A 102 -1.78 9.84 2.10
CA ARG A 102 -3.02 9.11 1.78
C ARG A 102 -3.64 9.59 0.47
N GLN A 103 -3.59 10.90 0.20
CA GLN A 103 -4.07 11.43 -1.07
C GLN A 103 -3.14 11.00 -2.21
N PHE A 104 -1.83 11.16 -2.03
CA PHE A 104 -0.81 10.79 -3.02
C PHE A 104 -0.92 9.33 -3.47
N PHE A 105 -1.02 8.37 -2.55
CA PHE A 105 -1.10 6.95 -2.93
C PHE A 105 -2.48 6.53 -3.48
N LYS A 106 -3.52 7.34 -3.30
CA LYS A 106 -4.79 7.14 -4.02
C LYS A 106 -4.67 7.60 -5.47
N ASP A 107 -4.00 8.73 -5.68
CA ASP A 107 -3.83 9.31 -7.00
C ASP A 107 -2.79 8.54 -7.84
N PHE A 108 -1.70 8.10 -7.20
CA PHE A 108 -0.59 7.36 -7.79
C PHE A 108 -0.45 5.96 -7.16
N PRO A 109 -1.41 5.05 -7.40
CA PRO A 109 -1.41 3.73 -6.76
C PRO A 109 -0.19 2.88 -7.15
N TYR A 110 0.34 3.06 -8.35
CA TYR A 110 1.49 2.32 -8.84
C TYR A 110 2.83 2.81 -8.27
N GLU A 111 2.89 4.00 -7.65
CA GLU A 111 4.08 4.39 -6.89
C GLU A 111 4.26 3.51 -5.65
N ALA A 112 3.18 2.91 -5.12
CA ALA A 112 3.27 1.93 -4.03
C ALA A 112 3.92 0.60 -4.45
N LEU A 113 3.99 0.29 -5.76
CA LEU A 113 4.69 -0.90 -6.26
C LEU A 113 6.20 -0.69 -6.37
N ARG A 114 6.68 0.56 -6.29
CA ARG A 114 8.12 0.82 -6.31
C ARG A 114 8.74 0.28 -5.01
N PRO A 115 9.83 -0.49 -5.11
CA PRO A 115 10.48 -1.04 -3.92
C PRO A 115 11.09 0.10 -3.08
N VAL A 116 10.78 0.09 -1.78
CA VAL A 116 11.35 1.02 -0.79
C VAL A 116 11.99 0.20 0.32
N SER A 117 13.22 0.57 0.71
CA SER A 117 13.87 -0.02 1.88
C SER A 117 13.32 0.63 3.15
N LEU A 118 12.73 -0.18 4.03
CA LEU A 118 12.31 0.25 5.37
C LEU A 118 13.41 0.02 6.43
N VAL A 119 14.56 -0.52 6.01
CA VAL A 119 15.70 -0.72 6.91
C VAL A 119 16.36 0.63 7.15
N GLU A 120 16.21 1.13 8.38
CA GLU A 120 16.88 2.34 8.84
C GLU A 120 18.39 2.12 8.94
N GLY A 121 19.18 3.14 8.61
CA GLY A 121 20.63 3.14 8.80
C GLY A 121 21.04 3.27 10.28
N GLN A 122 22.32 3.08 10.58
CA GLN A 122 22.85 3.32 11.94
C GLN A 122 22.78 4.81 12.33
N GLU A 123 22.91 5.69 11.34
CA GLU A 123 22.73 7.12 11.52
C GLU A 123 21.42 7.51 10.87
N ILE A 124 20.64 8.33 11.58
CA ILE A 124 19.57 9.11 10.96
C ILE A 124 20.27 9.99 9.92
N ASP A 125 19.75 10.06 8.69
CA ASP A 125 20.28 10.96 7.67
C ASP A 125 20.18 12.41 8.18
N MET A 126 21.23 12.87 8.86
CA MET A 126 21.39 14.24 9.39
C MET A 126 21.94 15.19 8.33
N ARG A 127 22.12 14.73 7.08
CA ARG A 127 22.48 15.61 5.96
C ARG A 127 21.40 16.68 5.89
N GLU A 128 21.82 17.94 5.95
CA GLU A 128 20.95 19.10 5.84
C GLU A 128 20.26 19.07 4.47
N LYS A 129 19.09 18.44 4.42
CA LYS A 129 18.18 18.52 3.30
C LYS A 129 17.77 20.00 3.19
N ILE A 130 17.82 20.52 1.97
CA ILE A 130 17.35 21.89 1.69
C ILE A 130 15.89 21.95 2.11
N ASN A 131 15.57 22.85 3.03
CA ASN A 131 14.26 23.01 3.64
C ASN A 131 13.96 24.49 3.82
N GLY A 132 12.69 24.83 4.05
CA GLY A 132 12.29 26.21 4.29
C GLY A 132 12.19 27.01 3.00
N LEU A 133 12.48 28.31 3.08
CA LEU A 133 12.32 29.26 1.96
C LEU A 133 13.24 28.95 0.78
N GLU A 134 14.37 28.30 1.03
CA GLU A 134 15.35 27.95 -0.02
C GLU A 134 14.87 26.80 -0.91
N TRP A 135 13.91 26.00 -0.42
CA TRP A 135 13.38 24.84 -1.15
C TRP A 135 12.15 25.25 -1.96
N GLU A 136 12.39 25.79 -3.14
CA GLU A 136 11.37 26.28 -4.07
C GLU A 136 10.95 25.24 -5.12
N ARG A 137 11.85 24.31 -5.46
CA ARG A 137 11.61 23.26 -6.47
C ARG A 137 11.99 21.89 -5.94
N LEU A 138 11.22 20.88 -6.31
CA LEU A 138 11.48 19.50 -5.91
C LEU A 138 12.84 18.99 -6.41
N GLU A 139 13.27 19.44 -7.61
CA GLU A 139 14.55 19.04 -8.22
C GLU A 139 15.78 19.39 -7.37
N GLN A 140 15.69 20.43 -6.52
CA GLN A 140 16.82 20.91 -5.70
C GLN A 140 17.29 19.86 -4.69
N ARG A 141 16.37 19.00 -4.25
CA ARG A 141 16.66 17.91 -3.31
C ARG A 141 17.28 16.69 -4.00
N GLY A 142 17.09 16.56 -5.31
CA GLY A 142 17.70 15.55 -6.14
C GLY A 142 16.98 15.36 -7.47
N GLU A 143 17.69 14.79 -8.45
CA GLU A 143 17.14 14.48 -9.78
C GLU A 143 16.12 13.33 -9.75
N TYR A 144 16.19 12.47 -8.73
CA TYR A 144 15.31 11.31 -8.54
C TYR A 144 14.62 11.36 -7.18
N PRO A 145 13.63 12.25 -7.00
CA PRO A 145 12.95 12.38 -5.71
C PRO A 145 12.17 11.12 -5.36
N SER A 146 12.15 10.80 -4.08
CA SER A 146 11.27 9.81 -3.49
C SER A 146 9.86 10.38 -3.30
N VAL A 147 8.90 9.50 -3.01
CA VAL A 147 7.53 9.92 -2.68
C VAL A 147 7.52 10.77 -1.41
N GLU A 148 8.34 10.43 -0.42
CA GLU A 148 8.46 11.20 0.82
C GLU A 148 9.03 12.60 0.56
N ASP A 149 9.96 12.75 -0.39
CA ASP A 149 10.47 14.08 -0.75
C ASP A 149 9.37 14.96 -1.35
N CYS A 150 8.47 14.39 -2.16
CA CYS A 150 7.30 15.11 -2.69
C CYS A 150 6.34 15.52 -1.57
N VAL A 151 6.02 14.61 -0.65
CA VAL A 151 5.14 14.90 0.51
C VAL A 151 5.72 15.99 1.40
N GLU A 152 7.01 15.92 1.70
CA GLU A 152 7.71 16.95 2.48
C GLU A 152 7.72 18.29 1.75
N PHE A 153 7.86 18.29 0.42
CA PHE A 153 7.81 19.50 -0.40
C PHE A 153 6.44 20.18 -0.35
N VAL A 154 5.33 19.41 -0.42
CA VAL A 154 3.96 19.95 -0.27
C VAL A 154 3.79 20.68 1.06
N VAL A 155 4.26 20.05 2.15
CA VAL A 155 4.18 20.65 3.49
C VAL A 155 5.09 21.87 3.60
N ASN A 156 6.27 21.84 2.96
CA ASN A 156 7.16 22.99 2.89
C ASN A 156 6.50 24.19 2.18
N LEU A 157 5.96 24.00 0.97
CA LEU A 157 5.27 25.04 0.20
C LEU A 157 4.12 25.68 1.00
N LYS A 158 3.31 24.84 1.67
CA LYS A 158 2.25 25.31 2.56
C LYS A 158 2.78 26.18 3.70
N ASN A 159 3.89 25.77 4.33
CA ASN A 159 4.41 26.45 5.52
C ASN A 159 5.22 27.71 5.19
N THR A 160 5.93 27.75 4.06
CA THR A 160 6.86 28.83 3.70
C THR A 160 6.21 29.87 2.81
N GLN A 161 5.51 29.43 1.76
CA GLN A 161 4.86 30.28 0.77
C GLN A 161 3.41 30.60 1.16
N GLY A 162 2.85 29.89 2.15
CA GLY A 162 1.48 30.09 2.61
C GLY A 162 0.42 29.63 1.60
N LEU A 163 0.81 28.77 0.64
CA LEU A 163 -0.11 28.21 -0.34
C LEU A 163 -1.16 27.31 0.34
N PRO A 164 -2.41 27.29 -0.15
CA PRO A 164 -3.37 26.30 0.30
C PRO A 164 -2.88 24.89 -0.06
N ILE A 165 -3.20 23.91 0.79
CA ILE A 165 -2.65 22.55 0.66
C ILE A 165 -2.97 21.90 -0.69
N THR A 166 -4.09 22.26 -1.31
CA THR A 166 -4.50 21.76 -2.62
C THR A 166 -3.58 22.28 -3.73
N GLU A 167 -3.29 23.58 -3.76
CA GLU A 167 -2.42 24.19 -4.78
C GLU A 167 -0.97 23.73 -4.62
N ALA A 168 -0.48 23.66 -3.37
CA ALA A 168 0.83 23.10 -3.06
C ALA A 168 0.96 21.64 -3.50
N TYR A 169 -0.12 20.85 -3.40
CA TYR A 169 -0.16 19.46 -3.83
C TYR A 169 -0.16 19.34 -5.36
N GLU A 170 -0.95 20.14 -6.06
CA GLU A 170 -0.97 20.19 -7.53
C GLU A 170 0.43 20.52 -8.07
N GLN A 171 1.05 21.59 -7.58
CA GLN A 171 2.41 21.98 -8.00
C GLN A 171 3.45 20.88 -7.74
N ALA A 172 3.47 20.32 -6.52
CA ALA A 172 4.43 19.28 -6.16
C ALA A 172 4.27 18.00 -7.00
N THR A 173 3.02 17.61 -7.29
CA THR A 173 2.74 16.40 -8.08
C THR A 173 3.08 16.61 -9.56
N GLU A 174 2.87 17.80 -10.12
CA GLU A 174 3.32 18.14 -11.47
C GLU A 174 4.85 18.04 -11.59
N GLU A 175 5.59 18.67 -10.68
CA GLU A 175 7.05 18.60 -10.65
C GLU A 175 7.55 17.15 -10.48
N PHE A 176 6.90 16.38 -9.60
CA PHE A 176 7.22 14.97 -9.39
C PHE A 176 7.01 14.14 -10.66
N VAL A 177 5.89 14.33 -11.36
CA VAL A 177 5.60 13.62 -12.62
C VAL A 177 6.59 14.01 -13.70
N GLN A 178 6.96 15.29 -13.81
CA GLN A 178 7.98 15.76 -14.75
C GLN A 178 9.34 15.10 -14.51
N LEU A 179 9.79 15.06 -13.25
CA LEU A 179 11.03 14.40 -12.85
C LEU A 179 11.01 12.89 -13.13
N ARG A 180 9.87 12.22 -12.86
CA ARG A 180 9.68 10.80 -13.19
C ARG A 180 9.75 10.54 -14.69
N ALA A 181 9.11 11.38 -15.50
CA ALA A 181 9.15 11.29 -16.95
C ALA A 181 10.56 11.50 -17.49
N ARG A 182 11.27 12.50 -16.96
CA ARG A 182 12.68 12.76 -17.28
C ARG A 182 13.57 11.55 -16.97
N HIS A 183 13.44 10.95 -15.79
CA HIS A 183 14.19 9.75 -15.42
C HIS A 183 13.92 8.57 -16.37
N GLN A 184 12.65 8.35 -16.73
CA GLN A 184 12.29 7.30 -17.66
C GLN A 184 12.91 7.54 -19.04
N LEU A 185 12.81 8.76 -19.58
CA LEU A 185 13.42 9.12 -20.86
C LEU A 185 14.94 9.00 -20.83
N ALA A 186 15.59 9.42 -19.74
CA ALA A 186 17.03 9.26 -19.56
C ALA A 186 17.45 7.78 -19.57
N THR A 187 16.68 6.92 -18.90
CA THR A 187 16.95 5.46 -18.87
C THR A 187 16.81 4.85 -20.26
N VAL A 188 15.74 5.18 -20.99
CA VAL A 188 15.49 4.71 -22.36
C VAL A 188 16.57 5.22 -23.32
N GLY A 189 16.93 6.51 -23.22
CA GLY A 189 18.00 7.10 -24.02
C GLY A 189 19.34 6.41 -23.80
N ALA A 190 19.72 6.20 -22.53
CA ALA A 190 20.95 5.49 -22.18
C ALA A 190 20.98 4.07 -22.72
N GLU A 191 19.86 3.34 -22.69
CA GLU A 191 19.78 2.00 -23.28
C GLU A 191 19.95 2.03 -24.80
N LEU A 192 19.26 2.93 -25.50
CA LEU A 192 19.34 3.07 -26.95
C LEU A 192 20.76 3.43 -27.41
N GLU A 193 21.40 4.37 -26.72
CA GLU A 193 22.79 4.75 -26.99
C GLU A 193 23.73 3.58 -26.75
N ALA A 194 23.59 2.87 -25.63
CA ALA A 194 24.42 1.71 -25.33
C ALA A 194 24.27 0.61 -26.40
N ARG A 195 23.04 0.31 -26.84
CA ARG A 195 22.79 -0.65 -27.94
C ARG A 195 23.40 -0.17 -29.26
N HIS A 196 23.33 1.13 -29.56
CA HIS A 196 23.95 1.70 -30.74
C HIS A 196 25.48 1.51 -30.76
N TYR A 197 26.12 1.65 -29.60
CA TYR A 197 27.56 1.37 -29.43
C TYR A 197 27.90 -0.12 -29.30
N GLY A 198 26.94 -1.03 -29.49
CA GLY A 198 27.15 -2.48 -29.50
C GLY A 198 27.07 -3.16 -28.14
N ALA A 199 26.55 -2.49 -27.10
CA ALA A 199 26.28 -3.15 -25.83
C ALA A 199 25.20 -4.23 -25.98
N GLN A 200 25.48 -5.42 -25.46
CA GLN A 200 24.52 -6.53 -25.42
C GLN A 200 23.94 -6.65 -24.02
N PHE A 201 22.63 -6.47 -23.91
CA PHE A 201 21.92 -6.60 -22.64
C PHE A 201 21.48 -8.05 -22.40
N LYS A 202 21.24 -8.38 -21.14
CA LYS A 202 20.59 -9.65 -20.77
C LYS A 202 19.13 -9.62 -21.22
N ARG A 203 18.49 -10.80 -21.18
CA ARG A 203 17.04 -10.95 -21.39
C ARG A 203 16.26 -9.90 -20.61
N ASP A 204 15.29 -9.31 -21.30
CA ASP A 204 14.44 -8.26 -20.75
C ASP A 204 13.63 -8.77 -19.55
N ALA A 205 13.11 -7.86 -18.73
CA ALA A 205 12.14 -8.22 -17.69
C ALA A 205 10.94 -8.97 -18.28
N PHE A 206 10.41 -8.57 -19.44
CA PHE A 206 9.27 -9.26 -20.08
C PHE A 206 9.60 -10.69 -20.48
N GLU A 207 10.74 -10.92 -21.16
CA GLU A 207 11.18 -12.26 -21.53
C GLU A 207 11.36 -13.15 -20.30
N ARG A 208 11.95 -12.62 -19.23
CA ARG A 208 12.11 -13.34 -17.96
C ARG A 208 10.77 -13.71 -17.32
N HIS A 209 9.76 -12.84 -17.41
CA HIS A 209 8.43 -13.15 -16.90
C HIS A 209 7.74 -14.22 -17.77
N PHE A 210 7.86 -14.14 -19.10
CA PHE A 210 7.32 -15.16 -20.00
C PHE A 210 7.96 -16.54 -19.75
N ASP A 211 9.28 -16.60 -19.57
CA ASP A 211 10.00 -17.82 -19.20
C ASP A 211 9.48 -18.41 -17.86
N LEU A 212 9.06 -17.57 -16.91
CA LEU A 212 8.51 -18.01 -15.63
C LEU A 212 7.06 -18.48 -15.77
N GLU A 213 6.26 -17.81 -16.60
CA GLU A 213 4.89 -18.21 -16.94
C GLU A 213 4.87 -19.54 -17.67
N GLU A 214 5.75 -19.76 -18.66
CA GLU A 214 5.90 -21.03 -19.36
C GLU A 214 6.22 -22.16 -18.38
N LYS A 215 7.20 -21.96 -17.48
CA LYS A 215 7.52 -22.94 -16.43
C LYS A 215 6.34 -23.22 -15.49
N ALA A 216 5.55 -22.19 -15.18
CA ALA A 216 4.37 -22.35 -14.34
C ALA A 216 3.27 -23.12 -15.08
N LEU A 217 3.05 -22.85 -16.37
CA LEU A 217 2.11 -23.57 -17.23
C LEU A 217 2.52 -25.02 -17.43
N ASP A 218 3.81 -25.30 -17.67
CA ASP A 218 4.36 -26.66 -17.75
C ASP A 218 4.15 -27.44 -16.45
N SER A 219 4.24 -26.75 -15.29
CA SER A 219 3.96 -27.35 -13.99
C SER A 219 2.49 -27.67 -13.77
N LEU A 220 1.59 -26.90 -14.40
CA LEU A 220 0.14 -27.06 -14.31
C LEU A 220 -0.40 -28.05 -15.33
N ALA A 221 0.26 -28.17 -16.49
CA ALA A 221 -0.10 -29.10 -17.54
C ALA A 221 -0.12 -30.52 -16.94
N PRO A 222 -1.27 -31.23 -17.00
CA PRO A 222 -1.31 -32.60 -16.53
C PRO A 222 -0.32 -33.38 -17.38
N LYS A 223 0.79 -33.80 -16.76
CA LYS A 223 1.78 -34.70 -17.36
C LYS A 223 0.97 -35.83 -17.99
N SER A 224 0.95 -35.87 -19.32
CA SER A 224 -0.01 -36.67 -20.07
C SER A 224 -0.07 -38.05 -19.44
N ARG A 225 -1.28 -38.41 -18.97
CA ARG A 225 -1.55 -39.74 -18.44
C ARG A 225 -0.99 -40.73 -19.45
N SER A 226 0.10 -41.41 -19.14
CA SER A 226 0.41 -42.66 -19.82
C SER A 226 -0.84 -43.52 -19.64
N PRO A 227 -1.51 -43.97 -20.72
CA PRO A 227 -2.77 -44.69 -20.61
C PRO A 227 -2.66 -46.01 -19.82
N ALA A 228 -1.44 -46.45 -19.48
CA ALA A 228 -1.16 -47.69 -18.76
C ALA A 228 -1.32 -47.64 -17.22
N THR A 229 -1.51 -46.47 -16.58
CA THR A 229 -1.50 -46.39 -15.11
C THR A 229 -2.60 -45.48 -14.52
N ALA A 230 -3.74 -45.40 -15.21
CA ALA A 230 -4.86 -44.53 -14.83
C ALA A 230 -5.82 -45.11 -13.76
N SER A 231 -5.51 -46.25 -13.13
CA SER A 231 -6.45 -46.95 -12.23
C SER A 231 -6.17 -46.84 -10.73
N LEU A 232 -5.15 -46.11 -10.27
CA LEU A 232 -4.89 -45.97 -8.82
C LEU A 232 -4.67 -44.50 -8.40
N SER A 233 -5.76 -43.91 -7.90
CA SER A 233 -5.87 -42.65 -7.16
C SER A 233 -6.05 -41.34 -7.96
N ALA A 234 -7.24 -41.19 -8.53
CA ALA A 234 -7.83 -39.87 -8.81
C ALA A 234 -8.30 -39.19 -7.50
N ARG A 235 -7.40 -39.01 -6.54
CA ARG A 235 -7.65 -38.09 -5.42
C ARG A 235 -6.90 -36.80 -5.74
N VAL A 236 -7.55 -35.95 -6.54
CA VAL A 236 -7.18 -34.54 -6.63
C VAL A 236 -7.31 -34.00 -5.21
N LYS A 237 -6.22 -34.01 -4.46
CA LYS A 237 -6.15 -33.31 -3.19
C LYS A 237 -6.31 -31.84 -3.59
N HIS A 238 -7.49 -31.28 -3.33
CA HIS A 238 -7.68 -29.83 -3.35
C HIS A 238 -6.53 -29.23 -2.56
N ARG A 239 -5.55 -28.67 -3.27
CA ARG A 239 -4.51 -27.86 -2.65
C ARG A 239 -5.27 -26.64 -2.19
N ALA A 240 -5.53 -26.57 -0.89
CA ALA A 240 -6.20 -25.43 -0.28
C ALA A 240 -5.47 -24.18 -0.78
N GLN A 241 -6.17 -23.37 -1.56
CA GLN A 241 -5.64 -22.10 -2.02
C GLN A 241 -5.21 -21.33 -0.77
N PRO A 242 -4.00 -20.73 -0.74
CA PRO A 242 -3.58 -19.96 0.42
C PRO A 242 -4.65 -18.90 0.71
N ARG A 243 -5.05 -18.77 1.98
CA ARG A 243 -6.12 -17.86 2.44
C ARG A 243 -5.86 -16.38 2.11
N TYR A 244 -4.69 -16.04 1.58
CA TYR A 244 -4.31 -14.70 1.17
C TYR A 244 -4.35 -14.61 -0.36
N GLN A 245 -5.56 -14.53 -0.92
CA GLN A 245 -5.71 -13.91 -2.23
C GLN A 245 -5.60 -12.40 -2.01
N TRP A 246 -4.69 -11.75 -2.72
CA TRP A 246 -4.64 -10.30 -2.79
C TRP A 246 -5.88 -9.84 -3.54
N THR A 247 -6.88 -9.32 -2.81
CA THR A 247 -8.07 -8.73 -3.43
C THR A 247 -7.75 -7.29 -3.81
N ASN A 248 -7.77 -6.99 -5.11
CA ASN A 248 -7.52 -5.64 -5.65
C ASN A 248 -8.71 -4.66 -5.49
N SER A 249 -9.69 -5.03 -4.67
CA SER A 249 -10.91 -4.24 -4.42
C SER A 249 -10.82 -3.53 -3.07
N LEU A 250 -10.62 -2.22 -3.10
CA LEU A 250 -10.77 -1.35 -1.93
C LEU A 250 -12.26 -1.20 -1.57
N SER A 251 -12.57 -1.23 -0.28
CA SER A 251 -13.93 -1.01 0.24
C SER A 251 -14.39 0.44 -0.01
N GLN A 252 -15.57 0.60 -0.59
CA GLN A 252 -16.14 1.89 -1.01
C GLN A 252 -16.35 2.87 0.17
N GLU A 253 -16.45 2.36 1.40
CA GLU A 253 -16.57 3.15 2.64
C GLU A 253 -15.25 3.80 3.11
N ALA A 254 -14.12 3.41 2.52
CA ALA A 254 -12.79 3.97 2.86
C ALA A 254 -12.40 5.19 2.00
N LEU A 255 -13.28 5.60 1.07
CA LEU A 255 -13.03 6.69 0.13
C LEU A 255 -13.69 7.99 0.64
N PRO A 256 -12.93 9.04 0.97
CA PRO A 256 -13.48 10.37 1.17
C PRO A 256 -13.93 10.94 -0.18
N GLN A 257 -15.16 11.47 -0.26
CA GLN A 257 -15.85 11.77 -1.52
C GLN A 257 -15.46 13.11 -2.18
N ASP A 258 -14.63 13.94 -1.54
CA ASP A 258 -14.47 15.36 -1.89
C ASP A 258 -13.04 15.80 -2.27
N THR A 259 -12.14 14.87 -2.63
CA THR A 259 -10.77 15.23 -3.07
C THR A 259 -10.48 14.76 -4.49
N PHE A 260 -9.53 15.44 -5.15
CA PHE A 260 -9.07 15.23 -6.53
C PHE A 260 -9.08 13.73 -6.93
N THR A 261 -9.83 13.40 -7.98
CA THR A 261 -10.32 12.04 -8.33
C THR A 261 -9.62 11.43 -9.56
N GLY A 262 -8.54 12.04 -10.05
CA GLY A 262 -7.86 11.61 -11.27
C GLY A 262 -7.34 10.16 -11.23
N GLY A 263 -6.76 9.75 -10.10
CA GLY A 263 -6.19 8.40 -9.94
C GLY A 263 -7.24 7.29 -9.80
N GLU A 264 -8.38 7.57 -9.17
CA GLU A 264 -9.46 6.58 -9.06
C GLU A 264 -10.08 6.28 -10.42
N ALA A 265 -10.32 7.32 -11.23
CA ALA A 265 -10.78 7.18 -12.59
C ALA A 265 -9.78 6.41 -13.46
N TYR A 266 -8.48 6.63 -13.25
CA TYR A 266 -7.43 5.85 -13.89
C TYR A 266 -7.52 4.38 -13.46
N MET A 267 -7.50 4.05 -12.17
CA MET A 267 -7.64 2.66 -11.70
C MET A 267 -8.91 1.97 -12.19
N ALA A 268 -10.03 2.69 -12.28
CA ALA A 268 -11.28 2.14 -12.79
C ALA A 268 -11.16 1.66 -14.24
N ARG A 269 -10.35 2.33 -15.08
CA ARG A 269 -10.08 1.92 -16.47
C ARG A 269 -9.24 0.64 -16.58
N TRP A 270 -8.42 0.35 -15.56
CA TRP A 270 -7.58 -0.85 -15.51
C TRP A 270 -8.29 -2.05 -14.89
N ARG A 271 -9.41 -1.84 -14.19
CA ARG A 271 -10.27 -2.94 -13.77
C ARG A 271 -10.95 -3.52 -15.01
N ILE A 272 -10.85 -4.84 -15.18
CA ILE A 272 -11.61 -5.55 -16.20
C ILE A 272 -13.07 -5.14 -16.02
N PRO A 273 -13.75 -4.63 -17.07
CA PRO A 273 -15.15 -4.23 -16.96
C PRO A 273 -15.95 -5.43 -16.45
N ALA A 274 -16.94 -5.16 -15.59
CA ALA A 274 -17.85 -6.22 -15.17
C ALA A 274 -18.38 -6.93 -16.43
N PRO A 275 -18.42 -8.28 -16.45
CA PRO A 275 -18.91 -8.99 -17.63
C PRO A 275 -20.30 -8.46 -17.96
N VAL A 276 -20.52 -8.15 -19.25
CA VAL A 276 -21.78 -7.60 -19.74
C VAL A 276 -22.92 -8.51 -19.28
N GLN A 277 -23.73 -8.04 -18.34
CA GLN A 277 -24.93 -8.74 -17.92
C GLN A 277 -25.97 -8.48 -19.00
N VAL A 278 -26.11 -9.42 -19.93
CA VAL A 278 -27.23 -9.42 -20.88
C VAL A 278 -28.50 -9.65 -20.06
N GLU A 279 -29.40 -8.66 -20.06
CA GLU A 279 -30.69 -8.76 -19.36
C GLU A 279 -31.47 -9.97 -19.92
N GLY A 280 -31.72 -10.97 -19.07
CA GLY A 280 -32.52 -12.16 -19.41
C GLY A 280 -31.86 -13.52 -19.17
N VAL A 281 -30.55 -13.59 -18.92
CA VAL A 281 -29.86 -14.87 -18.66
C VAL A 281 -29.82 -15.16 -17.15
N LYS A 282 -30.57 -16.15 -16.70
CA LYS A 282 -30.55 -16.65 -15.32
C LYS A 282 -29.16 -17.21 -15.00
N LYS A 283 -28.63 -16.86 -13.82
CA LYS A 283 -27.28 -17.19 -13.31
C LYS A 283 -27.12 -18.66 -12.89
N GLU A 284 -27.56 -19.60 -13.70
CA GLU A 284 -27.31 -21.02 -13.45
C GLU A 284 -26.82 -21.68 -14.74
N GLY A 285 -25.55 -22.05 -14.77
CA GLY A 285 -24.98 -22.89 -15.83
C GLY A 285 -23.70 -22.34 -16.42
N ASP A 286 -22.59 -23.01 -16.08
CA ASP A 286 -21.26 -22.83 -16.62
C ASP A 286 -21.23 -22.67 -18.15
N LEU A 287 -20.36 -21.80 -18.65
CA LEU A 287 -19.95 -21.75 -20.07
C LEU A 287 -19.47 -23.12 -20.60
N VAL A 288 -19.08 -24.02 -19.71
CA VAL A 288 -18.65 -25.40 -20.02
C VAL A 288 -19.82 -26.31 -20.42
N SER A 289 -21.04 -26.07 -19.92
CA SER A 289 -22.20 -26.87 -20.33
C SER A 289 -22.69 -26.56 -21.75
N LEU A 290 -22.35 -25.38 -22.27
CA LEU A 290 -22.63 -25.00 -23.67
C LEU A 290 -21.68 -25.67 -24.67
N LEU A 291 -20.48 -26.07 -24.25
CA LEU A 291 -19.53 -26.80 -25.10
C LEU A 291 -19.75 -28.32 -25.12
N GLY A 292 -20.53 -28.86 -24.18
CA GLY A 292 -20.72 -30.31 -24.00
C GLY A 292 -21.90 -30.94 -24.74
N GLY A 293 -22.70 -30.15 -25.46
CA GLY A 293 -23.96 -30.59 -26.06
C GLY A 293 -23.99 -30.50 -27.59
N ALA A 294 -22.98 -31.02 -28.28
CA ALA A 294 -23.01 -31.15 -29.74
C ALA A 294 -22.73 -32.60 -30.16
N GLY A 295 -23.66 -33.47 -29.80
CA GLY A 295 -23.85 -34.78 -30.43
C GLY A 295 -25.20 -34.80 -31.14
N SER A 296 -25.17 -35.11 -32.42
CA SER A 296 -26.26 -35.50 -33.34
C SER A 296 -27.30 -34.45 -33.81
N GLU A 297 -27.22 -34.19 -35.13
CA GLU A 297 -28.29 -34.01 -36.13
C GLU A 297 -28.80 -32.61 -36.52
N ALA A 298 -28.53 -32.30 -37.82
CA ALA A 298 -29.28 -31.49 -38.78
C ALA A 298 -29.24 -29.94 -38.70
N LYS A 299 -28.49 -29.33 -39.63
CA LYS A 299 -28.98 -28.42 -40.70
C LYS A 299 -27.80 -27.83 -41.52
N GLU A 300 -27.52 -28.45 -42.66
CA GLU A 300 -26.77 -27.83 -43.76
C GLU A 300 -27.69 -26.80 -44.43
N GLY A 301 -27.47 -25.51 -44.21
CA GLY A 301 -28.26 -24.45 -44.85
C GLY A 301 -27.86 -23.03 -44.49
N GLU A 302 -27.25 -22.79 -43.33
CA GLU A 302 -26.92 -21.42 -42.89
C GLU A 302 -25.44 -21.03 -43.09
N GLN A 303 -24.56 -21.96 -43.47
CA GLN A 303 -23.12 -21.65 -43.60
C GLN A 303 -22.74 -20.90 -44.89
N GLN A 304 -23.60 -20.90 -45.92
CA GLN A 304 -23.31 -20.17 -47.16
C GLN A 304 -23.67 -18.68 -47.11
N ALA A 305 -24.68 -18.29 -46.31
CA ALA A 305 -25.11 -16.88 -46.21
C ALA A 305 -24.16 -16.04 -45.34
N VAL A 306 -23.57 -16.63 -44.29
CA VAL A 306 -22.63 -15.90 -43.43
C VAL A 306 -21.26 -15.71 -44.11
N GLN A 307 -20.83 -16.67 -44.95
CA GLN A 307 -19.58 -16.55 -45.70
C GLN A 307 -19.65 -15.52 -46.85
N SER A 308 -20.81 -15.32 -47.48
CA SER A 308 -20.96 -14.27 -48.50
C SER A 308 -20.85 -12.87 -47.90
N ASP A 309 -21.45 -12.67 -46.73
CA ASP A 309 -21.48 -11.36 -46.06
C ASP A 309 -20.08 -10.97 -45.53
N GLU A 310 -19.27 -11.93 -45.06
CA GLU A 310 -17.88 -11.69 -44.65
C GLU A 310 -16.96 -11.38 -45.84
N LEU A 311 -17.15 -12.04 -46.99
CA LEU A 311 -16.36 -11.76 -48.20
C LEU A 311 -16.68 -10.40 -48.81
N ASP A 312 -17.93 -9.95 -48.73
CA ASP A 312 -18.34 -8.64 -49.22
C ASP A 312 -17.90 -7.51 -48.28
N PHE A 313 -17.87 -7.76 -46.97
CA PHE A 313 -17.24 -6.85 -45.99
C PHE A 313 -15.73 -6.69 -46.22
N LEU A 314 -15.01 -7.78 -46.50
CA LEU A 314 -13.57 -7.74 -46.79
C LEU A 314 -13.24 -7.02 -48.09
N LYS A 315 -14.08 -7.13 -49.13
CA LYS A 315 -13.92 -6.37 -50.39
C LYS A 315 -14.15 -4.87 -50.20
N ALA A 316 -15.10 -4.49 -49.35
CA ALA A 316 -15.37 -3.08 -49.03
C ALA A 316 -14.19 -2.43 -48.28
N ALA A 317 -13.58 -3.15 -47.32
CA ALA A 317 -12.42 -2.70 -46.57
C ALA A 317 -11.15 -2.58 -47.44
N LEU A 318 -11.00 -3.44 -48.45
CA LEU A 318 -9.83 -3.40 -49.35
C LEU A 318 -9.90 -2.22 -50.35
N ASN A 319 -11.11 -1.84 -50.78
CA ASN A 319 -11.31 -0.73 -51.71
C ASN A 319 -11.19 0.65 -51.05
N SER A 320 -11.41 0.77 -49.73
CA SER A 320 -11.19 2.03 -49.00
C SER A 320 -9.71 2.34 -48.71
N ALA A 321 -8.80 1.39 -48.96
CA ALA A 321 -7.35 1.55 -48.76
C ALA A 321 -6.59 1.99 -50.03
N LYS A 322 -7.30 2.19 -51.15
CA LYS A 322 -6.76 2.77 -52.40
C LYS A 322 -7.52 4.04 -52.77
N ALA A 323 -7.31 5.08 -51.98
CA ALA A 323 -7.52 6.49 -52.34
C ALA A 323 -6.54 7.34 -51.53
#